data_AF-A0A7J8EVN0-F1
#
_entry.id   AF-A0A7J8EVN0-F1
#
_cell.length_a   1.000
_cell.length_b   1.000
_cell.length_c   1.000
_cell.angle_alpha   90.00
_cell.angle_beta   90.00
_cell.angle_gamma   90.00
#
_symmetry.space_group_name_H-M   'P 1'
#
loop_
_entity.id
_entity.type
_entity.pdbx_description
1 polymer ?
#
loop_
_entity_poly.entity_id
_entity_poly.type
_entity_poly.pdbx_seq_one_letter_code
_entity_poly.pdbx_strand_id
1 'polypeptide(L)'
;MSLQSSLISAVSDKLRWRMKEEMDRAQAELNALKRTEEDLKKGHQKLEEMVTRLDQEVAEVDKNIELLRKKDEELSSALEKMENQSENNDIDEVIIPTAPLYKQILNLYAEENAIEDTIFYLGEALRRGVIDLDVFLKHVRLLSRKQFQLRALMQKARKTAGLSDLY
;
A
#
# COMPACT_ATOMS: atom_id res chain seq x y z
N MET A 1 30.94 5.76 94.79
CA MET A 1 31.28 6.29 93.45
C MET A 1 31.04 7.79 93.47
N SER A 2 32.04 8.61 93.10
CA SER A 2 31.97 10.07 93.19
C SER A 2 30.96 10.64 92.18
N LEU A 3 30.18 11.66 92.57
CA LEU A 3 29.16 12.28 91.68
C LEU A 3 29.72 12.70 90.30
N GLN A 4 31.00 13.06 90.24
CA GLN A 4 31.69 13.40 88.99
C GLN A 4 31.72 12.23 88.00
N SER A 5 31.96 10.99 88.44
CA SER A 5 32.00 9.84 87.52
C SER A 5 30.61 9.52 86.95
N SER A 6 29.55 9.75 87.74
CA SER A 6 28.17 9.56 87.30
C SER A 6 27.73 10.62 86.29
N LEU A 7 28.08 11.89 86.50
CA LEU A 7 27.79 12.97 85.57
C LEU A 7 28.53 12.80 84.24
N ILE A 8 29.80 12.41 84.27
CA ILE A 8 30.59 12.15 83.06
C ILE A 8 29.98 10.98 82.26
N SER A 9 29.57 9.90 82.94
CA SER A 9 28.89 8.77 82.28
C SER A 9 27.58 9.22 81.63
N ALA A 10 26.73 9.94 82.35
CA ALA A 10 25.44 10.39 81.82
C ALA A 10 25.58 11.33 80.61
N VAL A 11 26.57 12.23 80.61
CA VAL A 11 26.88 13.09 79.46
C VAL A 11 27.41 12.28 78.29
N SER A 12 28.30 11.32 78.55
CA SER A 12 28.87 10.44 77.52
C SER A 12 27.80 9.56 76.86
N ASP A 13 26.88 9.00 77.65
CA ASP A 13 25.76 8.20 77.15
C ASP A 13 24.78 9.05 76.34
N LYS A 14 24.47 10.27 76.79
CA LYS A 14 23.60 11.20 76.05
C LYS A 14 24.23 11.65 74.73
N LEU A 15 25.53 11.91 74.72
CA LEU A 15 26.28 12.23 73.51
C LEU A 15 26.28 11.06 72.54
N ARG A 16 26.53 9.83 73.03
CA ARG A 16 26.51 8.61 72.23
C ARG A 16 25.12 8.36 71.62
N TRP A 17 24.06 8.60 72.38
CA TRP A 17 22.68 8.45 71.89
C TRP A 17 22.35 9.46 70.79
N ARG A 18 22.65 10.76 71.00
CA ARG A 18 22.46 11.79 69.96
C ARG A 18 23.30 11.52 68.71
N MET A 19 24.56 11.09 68.89
CA MET A 19 25.43 10.79 67.76
C MET A 19 24.90 9.61 66.94
N LYS A 20 24.31 8.59 67.59
CA LYS A 20 23.65 7.49 66.90
C LYS A 20 22.41 7.96 66.13
N GLU A 21 21.58 8.80 66.73
CA GLU A 21 20.38 9.35 66.07
C GLU A 21 20.74 10.17 64.82
N GLU A 22 21.75 11.04 64.91
CA GLU A 22 22.25 11.82 63.77
C GLU A 22 22.88 10.93 62.69
N MET A 23 23.60 9.86 63.07
CA MET A 23 24.16 8.90 62.12
C MET A 23 23.07 8.12 61.39
N ASP A 24 22.04 7.66 62.11
CA ASP A 24 20.89 6.94 61.53
C ASP A 24 20.11 7.85 60.55
N ARG A 25 19.95 9.13 60.89
CA ARG A 25 19.34 10.14 60.02
C ARG A 25 20.17 10.40 58.76
N ALA A 26 21.47 10.66 58.92
CA ALA A 26 22.38 10.88 57.78
C ALA A 26 22.42 9.67 56.85
N GLN A 27 22.37 8.44 57.41
CA GLN A 27 22.31 7.22 56.61
C GLN A 27 21.00 7.11 55.82
N ALA A 28 19.86 7.49 56.40
CA ALA A 28 18.58 7.52 55.69
C ALA A 28 18.58 8.55 54.55
N GLU A 29 19.12 9.74 54.79
CA GLU A 29 19.28 10.79 53.76
C GLU A 29 20.21 10.35 52.63
N LEU A 30 21.35 9.70 52.94
CA LEU A 30 22.23 9.11 51.94
C LEU A 30 21.54 8.04 51.10
N ASN A 31 20.72 7.18 51.72
CA ASN A 31 19.96 6.16 50.99
C ASN A 31 18.91 6.79 50.07
N ALA A 32 18.26 7.87 50.49
CA ALA A 32 17.34 8.62 49.64
C ALA A 32 18.06 9.27 48.46
N LEU A 33 19.21 9.91 48.71
CA LEU A 33 20.04 10.54 47.66
C LEU A 33 20.51 9.52 46.62
N LYS A 34 20.95 8.33 47.04
CA LYS A 34 21.32 7.25 46.12
C LYS A 34 20.17 6.82 45.20
N ARG A 35 18.95 6.71 45.73
CA ARG A 35 17.77 6.42 44.91
C ARG A 35 17.50 7.52 43.89
N THR A 36 17.60 8.79 44.31
CA THR A 36 17.41 9.91 43.39
C THR A 36 18.50 9.97 42.31
N GLU A 37 19.74 9.61 42.63
CA GLU A 37 20.83 9.49 41.66
C GLU A 37 20.55 8.39 40.63
N GLU A 38 20.10 7.22 41.07
CA GLU A 38 19.71 6.11 40.19
C GLU A 38 18.56 6.49 39.26
N ASP A 39 17.53 7.15 39.78
CA ASP A 39 16.38 7.58 39.00
C ASP A 39 16.76 8.66 37.98
N LEU A 40 17.64 9.60 38.36
CA LEU A 40 18.15 10.63 37.46
C LEU A 40 19.00 10.01 36.34
N LYS A 41 19.83 9.01 36.67
CA LYS A 41 20.65 8.29 35.68
C LYS A 41 19.78 7.51 34.69
N LYS A 42 18.73 6.84 35.17
CA LYS A 42 17.74 6.18 34.29
C LYS A 42 17.01 7.19 33.41
N GLY A 43 16.63 8.35 33.96
CA GLY A 43 16.01 9.43 33.20
C GLY A 43 16.90 9.94 32.08
N HIS A 44 18.19 10.14 32.38
CA HIS A 44 19.18 10.56 31.39
C HIS A 44 19.35 9.54 30.25
N GLN A 45 19.50 8.25 30.58
CA GLN A 45 19.61 7.19 29.57
C GLN A 45 18.38 7.14 28.65
N LYS A 46 17.16 7.26 29.21
CA LYS A 46 15.94 7.31 28.40
C LYS A 46 15.90 8.52 27.46
N LEU A 47 16.37 9.68 27.91
CA LEU A 47 16.44 10.87 27.08
C LEU A 47 17.44 10.69 25.94
N GLU A 48 18.59 10.10 26.21
CA GLU A 48 19.61 9.80 25.20
C GLU A 48 19.11 8.79 24.14
N GLU A 49 18.42 7.73 24.56
CA GLU A 49 17.73 6.79 23.67
C GLU A 49 16.64 7.48 22.82
N MET A 50 15.90 8.43 23.39
CA MET A 50 14.88 9.17 22.64
C MET A 50 15.49 10.12 21.61
N VAL A 51 16.58 10.82 21.96
CA VAL A 51 17.28 11.72 21.04
C VAL A 51 17.85 10.93 19.87
N THR A 52 18.58 9.84 20.15
CA THR A 52 19.15 8.99 19.09
C THR A 52 18.08 8.39 18.18
N ARG A 53 16.94 7.97 18.74
CA ARG A 53 15.81 7.50 17.92
C ARG A 53 15.23 8.61 17.05
N LEU A 54 15.05 9.81 17.60
CA LEU A 54 14.49 10.93 16.86
C LEU A 54 15.42 11.36 15.71
N ASP A 55 16.74 11.35 15.93
CA ASP A 55 17.72 11.64 14.87
C ASP A 55 17.64 10.61 13.73
N GLN A 56 17.42 9.33 14.06
CA GLN A 56 17.21 8.28 13.05
C GLN A 56 15.89 8.47 12.29
N GLU A 57 14.80 8.79 12.99
CA GLU A 57 13.49 9.05 12.38
C GLU A 57 13.54 10.26 11.42
N VAL A 58 14.23 11.33 11.81
CA VAL A 58 14.41 12.51 10.95
C VAL A 58 15.19 12.13 9.69
N ALA A 59 16.31 11.41 9.82
CA ALA A 59 17.10 10.97 8.67
C ALA A 59 16.32 10.03 7.75
N GLU A 60 15.46 9.17 8.30
CA GLU A 60 14.59 8.30 7.52
C GLU A 60 13.52 9.09 6.75
N VAL A 61 12.88 10.07 7.41
CA VAL A 61 11.90 10.94 6.78
C VAL A 61 12.53 11.76 5.65
N ASP A 62 13.70 12.34 5.86
CA ASP A 62 14.42 13.11 4.82
C ASP A 62 14.73 12.24 3.60
N LYS A 63 15.18 11.00 3.82
CA LYS A 63 15.43 10.03 2.76
C LYS A 63 14.14 9.66 2.01
N ASN A 64 13.02 9.50 2.73
CA ASN A 64 11.73 9.19 2.12
C ASN A 64 11.23 10.37 1.27
N ILE A 65 11.40 11.61 1.74
CA ILE A 65 11.05 12.82 0.98
C ILE A 65 11.86 12.88 -0.31
N GLU A 66 13.17 12.62 -0.26
CA GLU A 66 14.02 12.62 -1.45
C GLU A 66 13.61 11.54 -2.45
N LEU A 67 13.30 10.33 -1.97
CA LEU A 67 12.81 9.23 -2.82
C LEU A 67 11.50 9.60 -3.51
N LEU A 68 10.54 10.17 -2.77
CA LEU A 68 9.25 10.60 -3.31
C LEU A 68 9.41 11.70 -4.35
N ARG A 69 10.24 12.72 -4.08
CA ARG A 69 10.53 13.79 -5.05
C ARG A 69 11.11 13.23 -6.35
N LYS A 70 12.06 12.30 -6.26
CA LYS A 70 12.63 11.65 -7.44
C LYS A 70 11.57 10.87 -8.23
N LYS A 71 10.64 10.20 -7.54
CA LYS A 71 9.54 9.48 -8.18
C LYS A 71 8.53 10.41 -8.85
N ASP A 72 8.23 11.54 -8.22
CA ASP A 72 7.37 12.57 -8.81
C ASP A 72 8.01 13.17 -10.07
N GLU A 73 9.32 13.41 -10.08
CA GLU A 73 10.06 13.87 -11.26
C GLU A 73 10.05 12.82 -12.38
N GLU A 74 10.30 11.55 -12.05
CA GLU A 74 10.24 10.43 -13.02
C GLU A 74 8.84 10.32 -13.66
N LEU A 75 7.78 10.41 -12.86
CA LEU A 75 6.39 10.35 -13.31
C LEU A 75 6.02 11.57 -14.15
N SER A 76 6.39 12.78 -13.73
CA SER A 76 6.12 14.02 -14.45
C SER A 76 6.78 14.00 -15.83
N SER A 77 8.04 13.55 -15.91
CA SER A 77 8.73 13.39 -17.20
C SER A 77 8.08 12.33 -18.09
N ALA A 78 7.57 11.24 -17.51
CA ALA A 78 6.83 10.22 -18.29
C ALA A 78 5.52 10.78 -18.84
N LEU A 79 4.77 11.54 -18.04
CA LEU A 79 3.53 12.20 -18.46
C LEU A 79 3.78 13.23 -19.57
N GLU A 80 4.79 14.09 -19.44
CA GLU A 80 5.15 15.05 -20.49
C GLU A 80 5.50 14.34 -21.81
N LYS A 81 6.21 13.21 -21.76
CA LYS A 81 6.51 12.42 -22.96
C LYS A 81 5.24 11.82 -23.58
N MET A 82 4.31 11.36 -22.77
CA MET A 82 3.03 10.81 -23.23
C MET A 82 2.14 11.89 -23.84
N GLU A 83 2.06 13.08 -23.24
CA GLU A 83 1.29 14.22 -23.78
C GLU A 83 1.87 14.70 -25.12
N ASN A 84 3.20 14.78 -25.24
CA ASN A 84 3.85 15.19 -26.49
C ASN A 84 3.72 14.15 -27.63
N GLN A 85 3.35 12.90 -27.32
CA GLN A 85 3.07 11.85 -28.30
C GLN A 85 1.57 11.78 -28.67
N SER A 86 0.71 12.54 -27.98
CA SER A 86 -0.73 12.34 -27.93
C SER A 86 -1.52 13.35 -28.77
N GLU A 87 -1.50 13.20 -30.10
CA GLU A 87 -2.63 13.68 -30.91
C GLU A 87 -3.70 12.59 -31.13
N ASN A 88 -3.42 11.31 -30.80
CA ASN A 88 -4.32 10.18 -31.04
C ASN A 88 -4.14 9.03 -30.01
N ASN A 89 -4.19 9.34 -28.72
CA ASN A 89 -4.18 8.28 -27.69
C ASN A 89 -5.56 7.61 -27.62
N ASP A 90 -5.80 6.63 -28.48
CA ASP A 90 -6.89 5.68 -28.29
C ASP A 90 -6.58 4.82 -27.07
N ILE A 91 -7.49 4.81 -26.09
CA ILE A 91 -7.33 4.03 -24.87
C ILE A 91 -7.26 2.53 -25.16
N ASP A 92 -7.80 2.10 -26.29
CA ASP A 92 -7.75 0.72 -26.77
C ASP A 92 -6.32 0.26 -27.12
N GLU A 93 -5.36 1.18 -27.26
CA GLU A 93 -3.95 0.85 -27.52
C GLU A 93 -3.11 0.67 -26.25
N VAL A 94 -3.63 1.05 -25.07
CA VAL A 94 -2.90 0.95 -23.79
C VAL A 94 -2.74 -0.51 -23.35
N ILE A 95 -3.76 -1.33 -23.58
CA ILE A 95 -3.76 -2.75 -23.21
C ILE A 95 -4.03 -3.57 -24.46
N ILE A 96 -2.95 -3.99 -25.11
CA ILE A 96 -3.02 -4.89 -26.26
C ILE A 96 -2.66 -6.32 -25.90
N PRO A 97 -3.25 -7.33 -26.56
CA PRO A 97 -2.83 -8.71 -26.38
C PRO A 97 -1.35 -8.90 -26.74
N THR A 98 -0.68 -9.77 -25.99
CA THR A 98 0.79 -9.97 -26.06
C THR A 98 1.30 -10.52 -27.39
N ALA A 99 0.42 -11.06 -28.23
CA ALA A 99 0.76 -11.58 -29.55
C ALA A 99 -0.32 -11.25 -30.59
N PRO A 100 0.05 -11.13 -31.88
CA PRO A 100 -0.90 -10.87 -32.96
C PRO A 100 -2.05 -11.89 -33.03
N LEU A 101 -1.77 -13.15 -32.72
CA LEU A 101 -2.79 -14.22 -32.69
C LEU A 101 -3.83 -13.98 -31.59
N TYR A 102 -3.41 -13.52 -30.40
CA TYR A 102 -4.35 -13.20 -29.32
C TYR A 102 -5.16 -11.94 -29.64
N LYS A 103 -4.57 -10.95 -30.33
CA LYS A 103 -5.31 -9.79 -30.87
C LYS A 103 -6.37 -10.22 -31.88
N GLN A 104 -6.02 -11.15 -32.76
CA GLN A 104 -6.99 -11.72 -33.71
C GLN A 104 -8.13 -12.44 -32.97
N ILE A 105 -7.83 -13.25 -31.96
CA ILE A 105 -8.86 -13.92 -31.15
C ILE A 105 -9.78 -12.91 -30.45
N LEU A 106 -9.23 -11.84 -29.86
CA LEU A 106 -10.03 -10.80 -29.22
C LEU A 106 -11.00 -10.13 -30.22
N ASN A 107 -10.49 -9.75 -31.39
CA ASN A 107 -11.30 -9.12 -32.43
C ASN A 107 -12.38 -10.06 -32.97
N LEU A 108 -12.05 -11.33 -33.20
CA LEU A 108 -13.03 -12.33 -33.66
C LEU A 108 -14.15 -12.53 -32.64
N TYR A 109 -13.82 -12.51 -31.34
CA TYR A 109 -14.81 -12.60 -30.26
C TYR A 109 -15.73 -11.37 -30.28
N ALA A 110 -15.16 -10.17 -30.33
CA ALA A 110 -15.93 -8.94 -30.36
C ALA A 110 -16.85 -8.85 -31.61
N GLU A 111 -16.32 -9.20 -32.80
CA GLU A 111 -17.11 -9.19 -34.04
C GLU A 111 -18.25 -10.20 -34.02
N GLU A 112 -18.04 -11.39 -33.44
CA GLU A 112 -19.09 -12.41 -33.35
C GLU A 112 -20.25 -11.94 -32.46
N ASN A 113 -19.94 -11.41 -31.27
CA ASN A 113 -20.96 -10.88 -30.35
C ASN A 113 -21.68 -9.68 -30.96
N ALA A 114 -20.96 -8.77 -31.62
CA ALA A 114 -21.58 -7.62 -32.28
C ALA A 114 -22.57 -8.05 -33.39
N ILE A 115 -22.29 -9.15 -34.10
CA ILE A 115 -23.23 -9.71 -35.07
C ILE A 115 -24.48 -10.26 -34.39
N GLU A 116 -24.33 -10.97 -33.27
CA GLU A 116 -25.44 -11.52 -32.51
C GLU A 116 -26.37 -10.41 -31.99
N ASP A 117 -25.79 -9.35 -31.44
CA ASP A 117 -26.51 -8.13 -31.03
C ASP A 117 -27.24 -7.49 -32.22
N THR A 118 -26.57 -7.39 -33.37
CA THR A 118 -27.17 -6.82 -34.58
C THR A 118 -28.37 -7.63 -35.06
N ILE A 119 -28.26 -8.96 -35.08
CA ILE A 119 -29.37 -9.86 -35.46
C ILE A 119 -30.53 -9.72 -34.46
N PHE A 120 -30.24 -9.63 -33.16
CA PHE A 120 -31.23 -9.43 -32.12
C PHE A 120 -32.03 -8.13 -32.35
N TYR A 121 -31.35 -7.00 -32.55
CA TYR A 121 -32.01 -5.72 -32.78
C TYR A 121 -32.72 -5.63 -34.13
N LEU A 122 -32.25 -6.34 -35.17
CA LEU A 122 -33.00 -6.49 -36.43
C LEU A 122 -34.32 -7.24 -36.20
N GLY A 123 -34.33 -8.25 -35.33
CA GLY A 123 -35.55 -8.98 -34.94
C GLY A 123 -36.56 -8.07 -34.24
N GLU A 124 -36.09 -7.24 -33.31
CA GLU A 124 -36.92 -6.24 -32.64
C GLU A 124 -37.42 -5.15 -33.60
N ALA A 125 -36.60 -4.73 -34.57
CA ALA A 125 -36.99 -3.77 -35.60
C ALA A 125 -38.12 -4.31 -36.49
N LEU A 126 -38.06 -5.59 -36.88
CA LEU A 126 -39.13 -6.26 -37.62
C LEU A 126 -40.41 -6.34 -36.77
N ARG A 127 -40.29 -6.72 -35.49
CA ARG A 127 -41.42 -6.82 -34.57
C ARG A 127 -42.14 -5.48 -34.37
N ARG A 128 -41.40 -4.37 -34.41
CA ARG A 128 -41.92 -3.00 -34.29
C ARG A 128 -42.40 -2.41 -35.62
N GLY A 129 -42.29 -3.14 -36.73
CA GLY A 129 -42.69 -2.67 -38.05
C GLY A 129 -41.78 -1.59 -38.64
N VAL A 130 -40.53 -1.47 -38.15
CA VAL A 130 -39.54 -0.52 -38.68
C VAL A 130 -38.95 -1.02 -40.01
N ILE A 131 -38.87 -2.35 -40.18
CA ILE A 131 -38.38 -3.02 -41.39
C ILE A 131 -39.33 -4.12 -41.83
N ASP A 132 -39.34 -4.38 -43.15
CA ASP A 132 -40.13 -5.47 -43.74
C ASP A 132 -39.42 -6.83 -43.60
N LEU A 133 -40.21 -7.90 -43.72
CA LEU A 133 -39.71 -9.28 -43.60
C LEU A 133 -38.61 -9.60 -44.63
N ASP A 134 -38.76 -9.13 -45.87
CA ASP A 134 -37.78 -9.38 -46.94
C ASP A 134 -36.42 -8.73 -46.62
N VAL A 135 -36.44 -7.52 -46.05
CA VAL A 135 -35.23 -6.80 -45.63
C VAL A 135 -34.56 -7.53 -44.48
N PHE A 136 -35.34 -7.95 -43.48
CA PHE A 136 -34.86 -8.72 -42.34
C PHE A 136 -34.19 -10.03 -42.77
N LEU A 137 -34.88 -10.87 -43.54
CA LEU A 137 -34.36 -12.18 -43.96
C LEU A 137 -33.07 -12.04 -44.80
N LYS A 138 -32.98 -11.01 -45.64
CA LYS A 138 -31.76 -10.73 -46.42
C LYS A 138 -30.59 -10.38 -45.50
N HIS A 139 -30.79 -9.48 -44.53
CA HIS A 139 -29.71 -9.00 -43.65
C HIS A 139 -29.29 -10.06 -42.63
N VAL A 140 -30.25 -10.77 -42.02
CA VAL A 140 -29.94 -11.89 -41.12
C VAL A 140 -29.14 -12.96 -41.84
N ARG A 141 -29.53 -13.35 -43.06
CA ARG A 141 -28.76 -14.35 -43.82
C ARG A 141 -27.32 -13.91 -44.10
N LEU A 142 -27.10 -12.63 -44.41
CA LEU A 142 -25.76 -12.07 -44.62
C LEU A 142 -24.93 -12.09 -43.33
N LEU A 143 -25.53 -11.64 -42.22
CA LEU A 143 -24.89 -11.60 -40.90
C LEU A 143 -24.57 -13.00 -40.38
N SER A 144 -25.51 -13.96 -40.47
CA SER A 144 -25.28 -15.35 -40.09
C SER A 144 -24.19 -16.02 -40.92
N ARG A 145 -24.08 -15.69 -42.22
CA ARG A 145 -22.96 -16.16 -43.05
C ARG A 145 -21.62 -15.61 -42.56
N LYS A 146 -21.56 -14.33 -42.20
CA LYS A 146 -20.35 -13.72 -41.61
C LYS A 146 -20.03 -14.36 -40.25
N GLN A 147 -21.03 -14.58 -39.40
CA GLN A 147 -20.87 -15.24 -38.10
C GLN A 147 -20.26 -16.64 -38.24
N PHE A 148 -20.74 -17.44 -39.21
CA PHE A 148 -20.18 -18.76 -39.47
C PHE A 148 -18.69 -18.70 -39.84
N GLN A 149 -18.29 -17.74 -40.67
CA GLN A 149 -16.88 -17.55 -41.05
C GLN A 149 -16.02 -17.16 -39.84
N LEU A 150 -16.52 -16.26 -38.99
CA LEU A 150 -15.84 -15.85 -37.76
C LEU A 150 -15.68 -17.01 -36.78
N ARG A 151 -16.74 -17.79 -36.52
CA ARG A 151 -16.68 -18.99 -35.67
C ARG A 151 -15.68 -20.01 -36.17
N ALA A 152 -15.71 -20.32 -37.47
CA ALA A 152 -14.77 -21.27 -38.07
C ALA A 152 -13.31 -20.78 -37.95
N LEU A 153 -13.08 -19.47 -38.12
CA LEU A 153 -11.76 -18.87 -37.98
C LEU A 153 -11.31 -18.84 -36.51
N MET A 154 -12.21 -18.54 -35.58
CA MET A 154 -11.99 -18.55 -34.14
C MET A 154 -11.56 -19.93 -33.64
N GLN A 155 -12.26 -20.99 -34.04
CA GLN A 155 -11.91 -22.37 -33.69
C GLN A 155 -10.48 -22.71 -34.15
N LYS A 156 -10.12 -22.32 -35.37
CA LYS A 156 -8.74 -22.51 -35.87
C LYS A 156 -7.72 -21.70 -35.07
N ALA A 157 -8.02 -20.43 -34.80
CA ALA A 157 -7.12 -19.55 -34.05
C ALA A 157 -6.89 -20.05 -32.61
N ARG A 158 -7.94 -20.50 -31.92
CA ARG A 158 -7.86 -21.06 -30.56
C ARG A 158 -7.03 -22.34 -30.52
N LYS A 159 -7.25 -23.25 -31.48
CA LYS A 159 -6.44 -24.46 -31.63
C LYS A 159 -4.96 -24.13 -31.82
N THR A 160 -4.65 -23.16 -32.69
CA THR A 160 -3.26 -22.70 -32.93
C THR A 160 -2.66 -22.05 -31.69
N ALA A 161 -3.48 -21.35 -30.88
CA ALA A 161 -3.04 -20.71 -29.64
C ALA A 161 -2.94 -21.67 -28.44
N GLY A 162 -3.23 -22.96 -28.61
CA GLY A 162 -3.26 -23.95 -27.52
C GLY A 162 -4.41 -23.75 -26.53
N LEU A 163 -5.45 -23.02 -26.93
CA LEU A 163 -6.65 -22.79 -26.13
C LEU A 163 -7.68 -23.90 -26.41
N SER A 164 -8.61 -24.11 -25.48
CA SER A 164 -9.70 -25.07 -25.69
C SER A 164 -10.52 -24.74 -26.94
N ASP A 165 -10.76 -25.76 -27.76
CA ASP A 165 -11.59 -25.70 -28.98
C ASP A 165 -13.09 -25.61 -28.66
N LEU A 166 -13.48 -25.74 -27.37
CA LEU A 166 -14.88 -25.65 -26.98
C LEU A 166 -15.36 -24.20 -27.06
N TYR A 167 -16.24 -23.98 -28.02
CA TYR A 167 -17.12 -22.82 -28.18
C TYR A 167 -18.55 -23.32 -28.04
#